data_AF-A0A377TEF1-F1
#
_entry.id   AF-A0A377TEF1-F1
#
_cell.length_a   1.000
_cell.length_b   1.000
_cell.length_c   1.000
_cell.angle_alpha   90.00
_cell.angle_beta   90.00
_cell.angle_gamma   90.00
#
_symmetry.space_group_name_H-M   'P 1'
#
loop_
_entity.id
_entity.type
_entity.pdbx_description
1 polymer ?
#
loop_
_entity_poly.entity_id
_entity_poly.type
_entity_poly.pdbx_seq_one_letter_code
_entity_poly.pdbx_strand_id
1 'polypeptide(L)' 'MDKVNVDLAAGGVAFKERYNMPIIAEQVEREQPEHLREYFRERLAHYRSLKNQLGKMEPEAP' A
#
# COMPACT_ATOMS: atom_id res chain seq x y z
N MET A 1 4.51 -4.04 -17.17
CA MET A 1 3.15 -4.19 -16.60
C MET A 1 3.22 -4.52 -15.10
N ASP A 2 4.34 -5.05 -14.65
CA ASP A 2 4.52 -5.66 -13.32
C ASP A 2 4.46 -4.66 -12.17
N LYS A 3 5.00 -3.45 -12.35
CA LYS A 3 4.88 -2.36 -11.37
C LYS A 3 3.43 -1.96 -11.10
N VAL A 4 2.55 -2.03 -12.09
CA VAL A 4 1.12 -1.70 -11.93
C VAL A 4 0.43 -2.76 -11.06
N ASN A 5 0.75 -4.03 -11.23
CA ASN A 5 0.21 -5.10 -10.38
C ASN A 5 0.68 -4.96 -8.92
N VAL A 6 1.95 -4.56 -8.72
CA VAL A 6 2.50 -4.29 -7.40
C VAL A 6 1.83 -3.11 -6.73
N ASP A 7 1.57 -2.06 -7.51
CA ASP A 7 0.86 -0.89 -7.03
C ASP A 7 -0.58 -1.22 -6.62
N LEU A 8 -1.29 -1.97 -7.47
CA LEU A 8 -2.64 -2.43 -7.20
C LEU A 8 -2.69 -3.33 -5.96
N ALA A 9 -1.69 -4.19 -5.78
CA ALA A 9 -1.57 -5.05 -4.62
C ALA A 9 -1.31 -4.24 -3.34
N ALA A 10 -0.40 -3.26 -3.38
CA ALA A 10 -0.10 -2.38 -2.24
C ALA A 10 -1.31 -1.52 -1.85
N GLY A 11 -2.00 -0.95 -2.83
CA GLY A 11 -3.24 -0.19 -2.63
C GLY A 11 -4.38 -1.06 -2.12
N GLY A 12 -4.50 -2.29 -2.64
CA GLY A 12 -5.47 -3.28 -2.19
C GLY A 12 -5.24 -3.73 -0.75
N VAL A 13 -3.97 -3.87 -0.33
CA VAL A 13 -3.60 -4.14 1.07
C VAL A 13 -4.03 -2.99 1.98
N ALA A 14 -3.63 -1.75 1.67
CA ALA A 14 -4.00 -0.60 2.50
C ALA A 14 -5.52 -0.37 2.56
N PHE A 15 -6.23 -0.63 1.47
CA PHE A 15 -7.68 -0.57 1.41
C PHE A 15 -8.31 -1.67 2.27
N LYS A 16 -7.95 -2.94 2.08
CA LYS A 16 -8.50 -4.05 2.88
C LYS A 16 -8.20 -3.90 4.39
N GLU A 17 -7.00 -3.41 4.73
CA GLU A 17 -6.59 -3.09 6.11
C GLU A 17 -7.44 -1.94 6.73
N ARG A 18 -8.05 -1.08 5.90
CA ARG A 18 -9.01 -0.04 6.34
C ARG A 18 -10.42 -0.58 6.56
N TYR A 19 -10.85 -1.56 5.77
CA TYR A 19 -12.19 -2.14 5.85
C TYR A 19 -12.31 -3.27 6.89
N ASN A 20 -11.35 -3.41 7.82
CA ASN A 20 -11.27 -4.53 8.78
C ASN A 20 -11.26 -5.91 8.09
N MET A 21 -10.88 -5.98 6.81
CA MET A 21 -10.66 -7.27 6.15
C MET A 21 -9.28 -7.80 6.54
N PRO A 22 -9.16 -9.10 6.89
CA PRO A 22 -7.87 -9.70 7.19
C PRO A 22 -7.04 -9.74 5.92
N ILE A 23 -6.06 -8.85 5.82
CA ILE A 23 -5.04 -8.87 4.78
C ILE A 23 -3.65 -8.80 5.40
N ILE A 24 -2.75 -9.62 4.89
CA ILE A 24 -1.38 -9.72 5.37
C ILE A 24 -0.48 -9.14 4.27
N ALA A 25 0.03 -7.93 4.49
CA ALA A 25 0.96 -7.26 3.56
C ALA A 25 2.17 -8.13 3.23
N GLU A 26 2.67 -8.88 4.23
CA GLU A 26 3.81 -9.79 4.10
C GLU A 26 3.52 -10.99 3.18
N GLN A 27 2.26 -11.43 3.11
CA GLN A 27 1.86 -12.49 2.19
C GLN A 27 1.88 -11.98 0.75
N VAL A 28 1.39 -10.75 0.54
CA VAL A 28 1.44 -10.09 -0.77
C VAL A 28 2.89 -9.78 -1.18
N GLU A 29 3.75 -9.40 -0.25
CA GLU A 29 5.18 -9.19 -0.48
C GLU A 29 5.91 -10.51 -0.81
N ARG A 30 5.44 -11.65 -0.30
CA ARG A 30 5.92 -12.99 -0.65
C ARG A 30 5.40 -13.50 -1.99
N GLU A 31 4.22 -13.07 -2.41
CA GLU A 31 3.70 -13.35 -3.76
C GLU A 31 4.38 -12.50 -4.83
N GLN A 32 4.87 -11.30 -4.47
CA GLN A 32 5.59 -10.45 -5.42
C GLN A 32 7.04 -10.92 -5.63
N PRO A 33 7.56 -10.81 -6.86
CA PRO A 33 8.94 -11.18 -7.15
C PRO A 33 9.91 -10.23 -6.46
N GLU A 34 11.10 -10.74 -6.10
CA GLU A 34 12.06 -10.05 -5.24
C GLU A 34 12.46 -8.66 -5.75
N HIS A 35 12.57 -8.50 -7.07
CA HIS A 35 12.90 -7.22 -7.72
C HIS A 35 11.78 -6.17 -7.63
N LEU A 36 10.56 -6.57 -7.24
CA LEU A 36 9.42 -5.69 -7.01
C LEU A 36 9.10 -5.50 -5.53
N ARG A 37 9.78 -6.21 -4.61
CA ARG A 37 9.57 -6.03 -3.17
C ARG A 37 9.93 -4.64 -2.68
N GLU A 38 11.04 -4.08 -3.17
CA GLU A 38 11.40 -2.69 -2.86
C GLU A 38 10.30 -1.73 -3.32
N TYR A 39 9.83 -1.90 -4.56
CA TYR A 39 8.76 -1.07 -5.12
C TYR A 39 7.43 -1.25 -4.36
N PHE A 40 7.09 -2.48 -3.95
CA PHE A 40 5.93 -2.78 -3.11
C PHE A 40 6.02 -2.10 -1.76
N ARG A 41 7.19 -2.14 -1.12
CA ARG A 41 7.43 -1.53 0.19
C ARG A 41 7.31 -0.01 0.13
N GLU A 42 7.86 0.62 -0.89
CA GLU A 42 7.67 2.05 -1.15
C GLU A 42 6.19 2.40 -1.38
N ARG A 43 5.47 1.62 -2.20
CA ARG A 43 4.05 1.87 -2.43
C ARG A 43 3.19 1.61 -1.21
N LEU A 44 3.45 0.56 -0.45
CA LEU A 44 2.75 0.25 0.79
C LEU A 44 2.96 1.37 1.83
N ALA A 45 4.19 1.89 1.94
CA ALA A 45 4.48 3.05 2.79
C ALA A 45 3.72 4.30 2.32
N HIS A 46 3.66 4.55 1.01
CA HIS A 46 2.88 5.63 0.42
C HIS A 46 1.37 5.48 0.72
N TYR A 47 0.80 4.29 0.54
CA TYR A 47 -0.61 4.02 0.83
C TYR A 47 -0.94 4.06 2.33
N ARG A 48 -0.02 3.64 3.21
CA ARG A 48 -0.17 3.81 4.67
C ARG A 48 -0.09 5.28 5.08
N SER A 49 0.80 6.05 4.46
CA SER A 49 0.88 7.50 4.66
C SER A 49 -0.40 8.18 4.18
N LEU A 50 -0.92 7.79 3.00
CA LEU A 50 -2.22 8.25 2.49
C LEU A 50 -3.38 7.84 3.41
N LYS A 51 -3.40 6.62 3.95
CA LYS A 51 -4.39 6.18 4.95
C LYS A 51 -4.34 7.06 6.21
N ASN A 52 -3.14 7.39 6.68
CA ASN A 52 -2.94 8.29 7.82
C ASN A 52 -3.33 9.73 7.50
N GLN A 53 -3.01 10.22 6.30
CA GLN A 53 -3.43 11.55 5.81
C GLN A 53 -4.94 11.62 5.60
N LEU A 54 -5.60 10.55 5.14
CA LEU A 54 -7.05 10.54 4.97
C LEU A 54 -7.79 10.42 6.32
N GLY A 55 -7.09 10.09 7.41
CA GLY A 55 -7.56 10.16 8.80
C GLY A 55 -7.32 11.52 9.47
N LYS A 56 -6.53 12.40 8.86
CA LYS A 56 -6.35 13.78 9.30
C LYS A 56 -6.41 14.69 8.08
N MET A 57 -7.61 15.19 7.78
CA MET A 57 -7.70 16.50 7.14
C MET A 57 -7.01 17.51 8.06
N GLU A 58 -5.72 17.72 7.83
CA GLU A 58 -5.15 19.05 7.97
C GLU A 58 -4.78 19.46 6.55
N PRO A 59 -5.66 20.19 5.84
CA PRO A 59 -5.26 20.86 4.64
C PRO A 59 -4.36 22.02 5.05
N GLU A 60 -3.05 21.85 4.93
CA GLU A 60 -2.19 23.01 4.77
C GLU A 60 -1.17 22.78 3.66
N ALA A 61 -1.49 23.41 2.52
CA ALA A 61 -0.56 23.90 1.51
C ALA A 61 0.26 25.07 2.11
N PRO A 62 1.40 25.53 1.55
CA PRO A 62 1.60 25.86 0.14
C PRO A 62 2.77 25.16 -0.57
#